data_AF-A0A1M5ZX31-F1
#
_entry.id   AF-A0A1M5ZX31-F1
#
_cell.length_a   1.000
_cell.length_b   1.000
_cell.length_c   1.000
_cell.angle_alpha   90.00
_cell.angle_beta   90.00
_cell.angle_gamma   90.00
#
_symmetry.space_group_name_H-M   'P 1'
#
loop_
_entity.id
_entity.type
_entity.pdbx_description
1 polymer ?
#
loop_
_entity_poly.entity_id
_entity_poly.type
_entity_poly.pdbx_seq_one_letter_code
_entity_poly.pdbx_strand_id
1 'polypeptide(L)'
;MNYIRHLTGFYEKILNDDRLNPSHISLYLALFQFWNLNRFQNPVSISRSEMMKLSKISALSTYHKCISQLQDFGYIEYSPSFNPFKGSTVSLLNFEAFADKFQPRSQSKKQTSEEQPLDKHWTTDNTGTEQALEQQNEHSINYINTINSTNNKNITRTTQPKYLSDRQTPSKKNNAGKTSKKNTFTPPEFAEVQRFFAEKNAPPEEAEKFFNHYESNGWLVGGKSKMKNWNAAARNWLINVKKFSGTAPIVANTAGHLSASTGKSYQEKL
;
A
#
# COMPACT_ATOMS: atom_id res chain seq x y z
N MET A 1 -9.05 -3.71 -25.44
CA MET A 1 -9.08 -2.78 -24.30
C MET A 1 -8.51 -1.44 -24.73
N ASN A 2 -9.33 -0.40 -24.78
CA ASN A 2 -8.92 0.98 -24.95
C ASN A 2 -8.60 1.57 -23.57
N TYR A 3 -7.30 1.72 -23.30
CA TYR A 3 -6.77 2.20 -22.02
C TYR A 3 -7.40 3.53 -21.60
N ILE A 4 -7.48 4.49 -22.53
CA ILE A 4 -7.97 5.85 -22.24
C ILE A 4 -9.45 5.80 -21.89
N ARG A 5 -10.27 5.14 -22.73
CA ARG A 5 -11.71 5.03 -22.48
C ARG A 5 -12.04 4.31 -21.18
N HIS A 6 -11.30 3.24 -20.85
CA HIS A 6 -11.47 2.55 -19.59
C HIS A 6 -11.14 3.44 -18.39
N LEU A 7 -10.05 4.19 -18.46
CA LEU A 7 -9.66 5.09 -17.38
C LEU A 7 -10.68 6.24 -17.21
N THR A 8 -11.18 6.81 -18.32
CA THR A 8 -12.27 7.79 -18.31
C THR A 8 -13.52 7.21 -17.64
N GLY A 9 -13.99 6.04 -18.10
CA GLY A 9 -15.17 5.38 -17.52
C GLY A 9 -14.99 4.98 -16.05
N PHE A 10 -13.76 4.63 -15.64
CA PHE A 10 -13.44 4.41 -14.23
C PHE A 10 -13.61 5.70 -13.40
N TYR A 11 -13.06 6.82 -13.86
CA TYR A 11 -13.19 8.11 -13.16
C TYR A 11 -14.65 8.55 -13.07
N GLU A 12 -15.44 8.39 -14.13
CA GLU A 12 -16.89 8.63 -14.08
C GLU A 12 -17.61 7.78 -13.04
N LYS A 13 -17.24 6.49 -12.94
CA LYS A 13 -17.84 5.59 -11.95
C LYS A 13 -17.49 6.00 -10.53
N ILE A 14 -16.24 6.37 -10.22
CA ILE A 14 -15.86 6.75 -8.85
C ILE A 14 -16.41 8.12 -8.43
N LEU A 15 -16.64 9.06 -9.36
CA LEU A 15 -17.26 10.35 -9.05
C LEU A 15 -18.69 10.20 -8.51
N ASN A 16 -19.36 9.09 -8.84
CA ASN A 16 -20.70 8.77 -8.38
C ASN A 16 -20.70 7.73 -7.24
N ASP A 17 -19.53 7.35 -6.70
CA ASP A 17 -19.39 6.32 -5.67
C ASP A 17 -18.56 6.82 -4.47
N ASP A 18 -19.25 7.40 -3.48
CA ASP A 18 -18.66 7.95 -2.25
C ASP A 18 -18.08 6.87 -1.30
N ARG A 19 -18.26 5.57 -1.61
CA ARG A 19 -17.75 4.48 -0.76
C ARG A 19 -16.25 4.26 -0.94
N LEU A 20 -15.65 4.78 -2.02
CA LEU A 20 -14.22 4.67 -2.27
C LEU A 20 -13.43 5.69 -1.44
N ASN A 21 -12.17 5.32 -1.18
CA ASN A 21 -11.22 6.18 -0.50
C ASN A 21 -9.93 6.21 -1.34
N PRO A 22 -8.97 7.10 -1.05
CA PRO A 22 -7.74 7.21 -1.84
C PRO A 22 -6.94 5.89 -1.93
N SER A 23 -7.00 5.03 -0.92
CA SER A 23 -6.35 3.72 -0.95
C SER A 23 -7.02 2.75 -1.92
N HIS A 24 -8.35 2.79 -2.04
CA HIS A 24 -9.09 2.03 -3.07
C HIS A 24 -8.66 2.45 -4.48
N ILE A 25 -8.63 3.76 -4.73
CA ILE A 25 -8.25 4.32 -6.04
C ILE A 25 -6.80 3.94 -6.37
N SER A 26 -5.87 4.12 -5.41
CA SER A 26 -4.47 3.75 -5.59
C SER A 26 -4.27 2.26 -5.89
N LEU A 27 -4.99 1.39 -5.17
CA LEU A 27 -4.93 -0.06 -5.40
C LEU A 27 -5.52 -0.44 -6.77
N TYR A 28 -6.65 0.16 -7.14
CA TYR A 28 -7.25 -0.06 -8.45
C TYR A 28 -6.31 0.37 -9.59
N LEU A 29 -5.69 1.55 -9.50
CA LEU A 29 -4.75 2.02 -10.52
C LEU A 29 -3.51 1.12 -10.63
N ALA A 30 -3.01 0.61 -9.50
CA ALA A 30 -1.93 -0.38 -9.50
C ALA A 30 -2.34 -1.68 -10.22
N LEU A 31 -3.54 -2.20 -9.95
CA LEU A 31 -4.10 -3.37 -10.63
C LEU A 31 -4.29 -3.12 -12.13
N PHE A 32 -4.80 -1.94 -12.50
CA PHE A 32 -5.01 -1.55 -13.89
C PHE A 32 -3.70 -1.42 -14.67
N GLN A 33 -2.68 -0.79 -14.07
CA GLN A 33 -1.36 -0.71 -14.67
C GLN A 33 -0.75 -2.11 -14.84
N PHE A 34 -0.91 -2.98 -13.85
CA PHE A 34 -0.44 -4.36 -13.95
C PHE A 34 -1.18 -5.15 -15.05
N TRP A 35 -2.49 -4.97 -15.17
CA TRP A 35 -3.30 -5.56 -16.24
C TRP A 35 -2.88 -5.07 -17.63
N ASN A 36 -2.57 -3.79 -17.79
CA ASN A 36 -2.01 -3.20 -19.01
C ASN A 36 -0.66 -3.84 -19.39
N LEU A 37 0.26 -3.98 -18.43
CA LEU A 37 1.55 -4.65 -18.65
C LEU A 37 1.37 -6.10 -19.11
N ASN A 38 0.31 -6.76 -18.66
CA ASN A 38 -0.09 -8.12 -19.06
C ASN A 38 -1.03 -8.14 -20.28
N ARG A 39 -0.99 -7.11 -21.13
CA ARG A 39 -1.74 -7.03 -22.40
C ARG A 39 -3.25 -7.16 -22.24
N PHE A 40 -3.78 -6.69 -21.10
CA PHE A 40 -5.20 -6.73 -20.76
C PHE A 40 -5.83 -8.12 -20.78
N GLN A 41 -5.05 -9.16 -20.48
CA GLN A 41 -5.57 -10.52 -20.34
C GLN A 41 -6.31 -10.67 -19.01
N ASN A 42 -7.53 -11.21 -19.06
CA ASN A 42 -8.32 -11.55 -17.88
C ASN A 42 -8.46 -13.09 -17.76
N PRO A 43 -8.28 -13.66 -16.56
CA PRO A 43 -7.81 -13.02 -15.33
C PRO A 43 -6.29 -12.81 -15.33
N VAL A 44 -5.81 -11.78 -14.62
CA VAL A 44 -4.38 -11.54 -14.40
C VAL A 44 -3.93 -12.09 -13.04
N SER A 45 -2.79 -12.79 -13.01
CA SER A 45 -2.19 -13.32 -11.77
C SER A 45 -1.36 -12.24 -11.08
N ILE A 46 -1.74 -11.86 -9.85
CA ILE A 46 -1.08 -10.83 -9.06
C ILE A 46 -0.34 -11.39 -7.84
N SER A 47 0.73 -10.70 -7.45
CA SER A 47 1.37 -10.88 -6.15
C SER A 47 0.93 -9.79 -5.18
N ARG A 48 0.55 -10.18 -3.95
CA ARG A 48 0.21 -9.23 -2.88
C ARG A 48 1.34 -8.22 -2.62
N SER A 49 2.58 -8.72 -2.52
CA SER A 49 3.72 -7.87 -2.18
C SER A 49 4.03 -6.85 -3.27
N GLU A 50 3.78 -7.20 -4.54
CA GLU A 50 3.95 -6.31 -5.67
C GLU A 50 2.84 -5.26 -5.72
N MET A 51 1.58 -5.68 -5.60
CA MET A 51 0.44 -4.77 -5.60
C MET A 51 0.48 -3.78 -4.44
N MET A 52 0.92 -4.21 -3.25
CA MET A 52 1.15 -3.30 -2.11
C MET A 52 2.19 -2.23 -2.42
N LYS A 53 3.33 -2.61 -3.03
CA LYS A 53 4.39 -1.66 -3.41
C LYS A 53 3.92 -0.65 -4.46
N LEU A 54 3.21 -1.11 -5.49
CA LEU A 54 2.70 -0.26 -6.57
C LEU A 54 1.62 0.70 -6.06
N SER A 55 0.69 0.22 -5.24
CA SER A 55 -0.41 1.01 -4.66
C SER A 55 0.00 1.89 -3.47
N LYS A 56 1.27 1.84 -3.04
CA LYS A 56 1.77 2.55 -1.85
C LYS A 56 1.04 2.19 -0.56
N ILE A 57 0.44 1.00 -0.49
CA ILE A 57 -0.19 0.48 0.72
C ILE A 57 0.85 -0.36 1.48
N SER A 58 1.29 0.13 2.63
CA SER A 58 2.22 -0.58 3.51
C SER A 58 1.53 -1.56 4.46
N ALA A 59 0.33 -1.20 4.94
CA ALA A 59 -0.41 -1.98 5.91
C ALA A 59 -1.16 -3.16 5.26
N LEU A 60 -0.88 -4.37 5.73
CA LEU A 60 -1.49 -5.60 5.23
C LEU A 60 -3.02 -5.63 5.41
N SER A 61 -3.51 -5.15 6.56
CA SER A 61 -4.94 -5.04 6.84
C SER A 61 -5.65 -4.12 5.85
N THR A 62 -5.05 -2.96 5.55
CA THR A 62 -5.58 -2.00 4.59
C THR A 62 -5.65 -2.60 3.19
N TYR A 63 -4.60 -3.30 2.75
CA TYR A 63 -4.61 -3.97 1.45
C TYR A 63 -5.77 -4.97 1.32
N HIS A 64 -5.94 -5.85 2.31
CA HIS A 64 -7.00 -6.86 2.28
C HIS A 64 -8.39 -6.25 2.37
N LYS A 65 -8.55 -5.18 3.16
CA LYS A 65 -9.80 -4.43 3.21
C LYS A 65 -10.11 -3.83 1.83
N CYS A 66 -9.16 -3.10 1.23
CA CYS A 66 -9.37 -2.42 -0.03
C CYS A 66 -9.64 -3.37 -1.19
N ILE A 67 -8.93 -4.50 -1.30
CA ILE A 67 -9.18 -5.45 -2.40
C ILE A 67 -10.55 -6.12 -2.27
N SER A 68 -10.99 -6.43 -1.04
CA SER A 68 -12.32 -6.99 -0.78
C SER A 68 -13.41 -5.96 -1.09
N GLN A 69 -13.24 -4.72 -0.64
CA GLN A 69 -14.19 -3.64 -0.91
C GLN A 69 -14.27 -3.29 -2.39
N LEU A 70 -13.16 -3.28 -3.13
CA LEU A 70 -13.18 -3.10 -4.59
C LEU A 70 -13.97 -4.20 -5.31
N GLN A 71 -13.94 -5.43 -4.79
CA GLN A 71 -14.79 -6.51 -5.28
C GLN A 71 -16.26 -6.27 -4.93
N ASP A 72 -16.56 -5.96 -3.67
CA ASP A 72 -17.92 -5.72 -3.20
C ASP A 72 -18.59 -4.52 -3.90
N PHE A 73 -17.80 -3.51 -4.28
CA PHE A 73 -18.27 -2.33 -5.00
C PHE A 73 -18.39 -2.56 -6.51
N GLY A 74 -18.03 -3.74 -7.01
CA GLY A 74 -18.13 -4.10 -8.41
C GLY A 74 -17.15 -3.32 -9.28
N TYR A 75 -15.87 -3.29 -8.87
CA TYR A 75 -14.76 -2.80 -9.70
C TYR A 75 -13.88 -3.92 -10.24
N ILE A 76 -13.75 -4.99 -9.46
CA ILE A 76 -12.91 -6.15 -9.80
C ILE A 76 -13.60 -7.45 -9.39
N GLU A 77 -13.14 -8.55 -9.95
CA GLU A 77 -13.40 -9.89 -9.46
C GLU A 77 -12.08 -10.47 -8.95
N TYR A 78 -12.02 -10.81 -7.65
CA TYR A 78 -10.80 -11.25 -6.98
C TYR A 78 -10.92 -12.69 -6.49
N SER A 79 -10.01 -13.54 -6.96
CA SER A 79 -9.91 -14.94 -6.54
C SER A 79 -8.59 -15.16 -5.79
N PRO A 80 -8.61 -15.26 -4.46
CA PRO A 80 -7.41 -15.52 -3.68
C PRO A 80 -6.89 -16.94 -3.91
N SER A 81 -5.57 -17.09 -3.95
CA SER A 81 -4.90 -18.40 -3.99
C SER A 81 -3.93 -18.52 -2.83
N PHE A 82 -3.96 -19.67 -2.16
CA PHE A 82 -3.01 -20.05 -1.09
C PHE A 82 -1.87 -20.94 -1.61
N ASN A 83 -1.84 -21.21 -2.92
CA ASN A 83 -0.83 -22.06 -3.53
C ASN A 83 0.42 -21.23 -3.88
N PRO A 84 1.62 -21.57 -3.38
CA PRO A 84 2.86 -20.86 -3.72
C PRO A 84 3.18 -20.78 -5.22
N PHE A 85 2.67 -21.72 -6.02
CA PHE A 85 2.88 -21.79 -7.47
C PHE A 85 1.76 -21.15 -8.29
N LYS A 86 0.66 -20.73 -7.65
CA LYS A 86 -0.46 -20.04 -8.31
C LYS A 86 -0.74 -18.74 -7.59
N GLY A 87 -0.45 -17.61 -8.24
CA GLY A 87 -0.80 -16.29 -7.70
C GLY A 87 -2.29 -16.13 -7.49
N SER A 88 -2.69 -15.14 -6.68
CA SER A 88 -4.10 -14.76 -6.63
C SER A 88 -4.46 -14.12 -7.97
N THR A 89 -5.67 -14.34 -8.46
CA THR A 89 -6.09 -13.82 -9.77
C THR A 89 -7.09 -12.69 -9.60
N VAL A 90 -7.00 -11.69 -10.48
CA VAL A 90 -7.93 -10.57 -10.55
C VAL A 90 -8.42 -10.42 -11.99
N SER A 91 -9.71 -10.24 -12.18
CA SER A 91 -10.29 -9.74 -13.43
C SER A 91 -10.77 -8.32 -13.21
N LEU A 92 -10.37 -7.37 -14.06
CA LEU A 92 -10.92 -6.01 -14.01
C LEU A 92 -12.18 -5.95 -14.88
N LEU A 93 -13.21 -5.28 -14.37
CA LEU A 93 -14.45 -5.07 -15.11
C LEU A 93 -14.26 -3.98 -16.17
N ASN A 94 -14.79 -4.19 -17.38
CA ASN A 94 -14.61 -3.26 -18.47
C ASN A 94 -15.49 -2.00 -18.28
N PHE A 95 -14.87 -0.82 -18.26
CA PHE A 95 -15.58 0.46 -18.14
C PHE A 95 -15.70 1.26 -19.45
N GLU A 96 -15.28 0.71 -20.59
CA GLU A 96 -15.36 1.39 -21.90
C GLU A 96 -16.78 1.84 -22.27
N ALA A 97 -17.80 1.05 -21.90
CA ALA A 97 -19.19 1.34 -22.21
C ALA A 97 -19.77 2.54 -21.42
N PHE A 98 -19.11 2.97 -20.35
CA PHE A 98 -19.52 4.16 -19.59
C PHE A 98 -19.08 5.45 -20.29
N ALA A 99 -17.91 5.42 -20.93
CA ALA A 99 -17.34 6.58 -21.63
C ALA A 99 -18.17 7.05 -22.84
N ASP A 100 -19.01 6.19 -23.44
CA ASP A 100 -19.85 6.56 -24.58
C ASP A 100 -21.07 7.42 -24.19
N LYS A 101 -21.37 7.57 -22.90
CA LYS A 101 -22.53 8.34 -22.41
C LYS A 101 -22.29 9.86 -22.39
N PHE A 102 -21.04 10.31 -22.60
CA PHE A 102 -20.64 11.71 -22.54
C PHE A 102 -19.89 12.20 -23.79
N GLN A 103 -20.25 11.73 -24.98
CA GLN A 103 -19.95 12.55 -26.16
C GLN A 103 -20.76 13.85 -26.05
N PRO A 104 -20.15 15.05 -26.19
CA PRO A 104 -20.93 16.25 -26.43
C PRO A 104 -21.77 15.99 -27.68
N ARG A 105 -23.09 15.96 -27.47
CA ARG A 105 -24.10 15.82 -28.51
C ARG A 105 -23.98 17.01 -29.47
N SER A 106 -23.17 16.89 -30.51
CA SER A 106 -23.33 17.69 -31.71
C SER A 106 -24.61 17.23 -32.41
N GLN A 107 -25.70 17.95 -32.13
CA GLN A 107 -26.80 18.13 -33.09
C GLN A 107 -26.17 18.70 -34.39
N SER A 108 -26.49 18.33 -35.61
CA SER A 108 -27.53 17.49 -36.20
C SER A 108 -27.10 17.11 -37.63
N LYS A 109 -27.66 16.02 -38.15
CA LYS A 109 -27.76 15.79 -39.60
C LYS A 109 -28.33 17.04 -40.30
N LYS A 110 -27.64 17.55 -41.32
CA LYS A 110 -28.27 17.95 -42.57
C LYS A 110 -27.56 17.25 -43.72
N GLN A 111 -28.35 16.51 -44.47
CA GLN A 111 -28.02 15.88 -45.73
C GLN A 111 -28.57 16.82 -46.80
N THR A 112 -27.72 17.49 -47.57
CA THR A 112 -28.11 18.08 -48.87
C THR A 112 -26.85 18.23 -49.73
N SER A 113 -27.07 17.98 -51.02
CA SER A 113 -26.17 17.73 -52.13
C SER A 113 -25.12 18.82 -52.43
N GLU A 114 -24.14 18.37 -53.21
CA GLU A 114 -23.25 19.10 -54.12
C GLU A 114 -23.63 20.56 -54.40
N GLU A 115 -22.68 21.47 -54.17
CA GLU A 115 -22.24 22.51 -55.12
C GLU A 115 -21.08 23.34 -54.50
N GLN A 116 -19.93 23.37 -55.17
CA GLN A 116 -18.96 24.47 -55.05
C GLN A 116 -19.46 25.65 -55.90
N PRO A 117 -19.21 26.93 -55.55
CA PRO A 117 -17.97 27.58 -56.01
C PRO A 117 -17.39 28.75 -55.16
N LEU A 118 -16.07 28.86 -55.23
CA LEU A 118 -15.24 30.05 -55.52
C LEU A 118 -15.28 31.30 -54.60
N ASP A 119 -14.11 31.53 -53.98
CA ASP A 119 -13.37 32.78 -53.72
C ASP A 119 -14.14 34.09 -53.45
N LYS A 120 -13.86 34.70 -52.28
CA LYS A 120 -13.73 36.15 -52.13
C LYS A 120 -12.89 36.51 -50.90
N HIS A 121 -11.92 37.38 -51.16
CA HIS A 121 -10.93 37.94 -50.24
C HIS A 121 -11.54 38.66 -49.03
N TRP A 122 -10.84 38.66 -47.90
CA TRP A 122 -10.91 39.76 -46.93
C TRP A 122 -9.52 40.34 -46.68
N THR A 123 -9.35 41.58 -47.11
CA THR A 123 -8.39 42.54 -46.58
C THR A 123 -9.02 43.33 -45.44
N THR A 124 -8.12 43.91 -44.63
CA THR A 124 -8.27 45.10 -43.76
C THR A 124 -8.86 44.90 -42.35
N ASP A 125 -7.93 44.87 -41.40
CA ASP A 125 -7.70 45.86 -40.33
C ASP A 125 -8.81 46.20 -39.30
N ASN A 126 -8.49 45.81 -38.06
CA ASN A 126 -8.39 46.65 -36.86
C ASN A 126 -9.60 47.43 -36.29
N THR A 127 -9.93 47.01 -35.06
CA THR A 127 -10.12 47.84 -33.85
C THR A 127 -11.52 48.40 -33.53
N GLY A 128 -11.98 48.05 -32.32
CA GLY A 128 -12.93 48.82 -31.50
C GLY A 128 -13.87 47.90 -30.70
N THR A 129 -13.55 47.54 -29.45
CA THR A 129 -14.21 48.00 -28.18
C THR A 129 -15.75 47.94 -28.24
N GLU A 130 -16.50 47.23 -27.37
CA GLU A 130 -16.43 47.11 -25.90
C GLU A 130 -17.47 46.07 -25.40
N GLN A 131 -17.17 45.42 -24.26
CA GLN A 131 -18.07 44.97 -23.17
C GLN A 131 -19.21 43.95 -23.47
N ALA A 132 -19.54 42.96 -22.64
CA ALA A 132 -19.03 42.39 -21.38
C ALA A 132 -19.81 41.07 -21.14
N LEU A 133 -19.16 40.01 -20.63
CA LEU A 133 -19.75 39.14 -19.60
C LEU A 133 -18.68 38.21 -19.02
N GLU A 134 -18.35 38.43 -17.75
CA GLU A 134 -17.61 37.48 -16.92
C GLU A 134 -18.37 36.15 -16.82
N GLN A 135 -17.69 35.06 -17.12
CA GLN A 135 -17.99 33.76 -16.52
C GLN A 135 -16.72 33.22 -15.88
N GLN A 136 -16.68 33.31 -14.56
CA GLN A 136 -15.80 32.50 -13.75
C GLN A 136 -16.19 31.04 -13.92
N ASN A 137 -15.27 30.23 -14.46
CA ASN A 137 -15.26 28.80 -14.19
C ASN A 137 -13.81 28.30 -14.17
N GLU A 138 -13.25 28.37 -12.96
CA GLU A 138 -12.40 27.38 -12.31
C GLU A 138 -11.51 26.42 -13.15
N HIS A 139 -10.19 26.57 -12.88
CA HIS A 139 -9.18 25.52 -12.81
C HIS A 139 -8.94 24.65 -14.06
N SER A 140 -8.34 25.25 -15.09
CA SER A 140 -7.64 24.50 -16.15
C SER A 140 -6.36 23.85 -15.58
N ILE A 141 -6.45 22.61 -15.10
CA ILE A 141 -5.24 21.82 -14.80
C ILE A 141 -4.75 21.20 -16.11
N ASN A 142 -3.68 21.78 -16.65
CA ASN A 142 -2.94 21.26 -17.79
C ASN A 142 -2.38 19.86 -17.46
N TYR A 143 -2.77 18.85 -18.23
CA TYR A 143 -2.33 17.47 -18.07
C TYR A 143 -0.93 17.31 -18.70
N ILE A 144 0.12 17.24 -17.88
CA ILE A 144 1.48 16.92 -18.35
C ILE A 144 1.61 15.40 -18.46
N ASN A 145 1.71 14.91 -19.69
CA ASN A 145 2.16 13.55 -19.99
C ASN A 145 3.69 13.47 -19.84
N THR A 146 4.19 12.51 -19.05
CA THR A 146 5.58 12.06 -19.17
C THR A 146 5.60 10.54 -19.09
N ILE A 147 5.88 9.91 -20.23
CA ILE A 147 6.09 8.47 -20.36
C ILE A 147 7.60 8.20 -20.44
N ASN A 148 8.06 7.36 -19.50
CA ASN A 148 9.18 6.42 -19.53
C ASN A 148 10.54 6.81 -20.15
N SER A 149 11.58 6.71 -19.32
CA SER A 149 12.78 5.94 -19.67
C SER A 149 13.48 5.40 -18.42
N THR A 150 13.51 4.07 -18.31
CA THR A 150 14.39 3.28 -17.45
C THR A 150 15.80 3.24 -18.03
N ASN A 151 16.84 3.44 -17.20
CA ASN A 151 18.11 2.73 -17.34
C ASN A 151 18.85 2.59 -15.99
N ASN A 152 18.67 1.39 -15.41
CA ASN A 152 19.64 0.44 -14.84
C ASN A 152 20.90 0.85 -14.03
N LYS A 153 21.06 0.08 -12.94
CA LYS A 153 22.30 -0.37 -12.22
C LYS A 153 23.03 0.68 -11.36
N ASN A 154 23.19 0.43 -10.06
CA ASN A 154 24.24 -0.47 -9.58
C ASN A 154 24.14 -0.85 -8.07
N ILE A 155 24.73 -2.03 -7.73
CA ILE A 155 25.43 -2.39 -6.46
C ILE A 155 24.53 -2.72 -5.24
N THR A 156 24.64 -3.85 -4.50
CA THR A 156 25.57 -4.99 -4.47
C THR A 156 24.90 -6.21 -3.81
N ARG A 157 25.25 -7.41 -4.31
CA ARG A 157 25.07 -8.70 -3.62
C ARG A 157 25.97 -8.76 -2.39
N THR A 158 25.46 -9.25 -1.27
CA THR A 158 26.30 -9.98 -0.30
C THR A 158 25.56 -11.23 0.16
N THR A 159 26.19 -12.35 -0.15
CA THR A 159 25.78 -13.73 0.09
C THR A 159 26.35 -14.24 1.41
N GLN A 160 25.50 -14.96 2.16
CA GLN A 160 25.83 -16.17 2.97
C GLN A 160 26.54 -15.99 4.32
N PRO A 161 26.42 -16.93 5.30
CA PRO A 161 26.31 -18.38 5.09
C PRO A 161 25.30 -19.20 5.91
N LYS A 162 25.02 -20.38 5.32
CA LYS A 162 24.54 -21.60 5.97
C LYS A 162 25.60 -22.08 6.97
N TYR A 163 25.20 -22.46 8.18
CA TYR A 163 25.99 -23.36 9.01
C TYR A 163 25.34 -24.75 8.99
N LEU A 164 26.11 -25.70 8.48
CA LEU A 164 25.96 -27.14 8.65
C LEU A 164 26.96 -27.53 9.76
N SER A 165 26.50 -28.23 10.81
CA SER A 165 27.39 -29.09 11.60
C SER A 165 26.61 -30.26 12.19
N ASP A 166 27.33 -31.37 12.22
CA ASP A 166 26.94 -32.77 12.29
C ASP A 166 26.22 -33.31 13.54
N ARG A 167 25.46 -34.40 13.24
CA ARG A 167 25.25 -35.66 13.98
C ARG A 167 25.26 -35.68 15.52
N GLN A 168 24.15 -36.15 16.09
CA GLN A 168 23.98 -37.57 16.53
C GLN A 168 22.56 -37.80 17.07
N THR A 169 21.81 -38.74 16.49
CA THR A 169 20.68 -39.41 17.16
C THR A 169 20.84 -40.92 16.97
N PRO A 170 20.88 -41.72 18.04
CA PRO A 170 20.72 -43.15 17.92
C PRO A 170 19.23 -43.52 17.79
N SER A 171 18.94 -44.47 16.89
CA SER A 171 17.69 -45.24 16.84
C SER A 171 17.51 -46.03 18.16
N LYS A 172 16.33 -46.43 18.67
CA LYS A 172 15.26 -47.24 18.02
C LYS A 172 14.13 -47.52 19.04
N LYS A 173 12.94 -47.87 18.50
CA LYS A 173 11.84 -48.73 19.02
C LYS A 173 10.67 -48.12 19.82
N ASN A 174 9.53 -48.03 19.10
CA ASN A 174 8.18 -48.58 19.36
C ASN A 174 7.65 -48.69 20.81
N ASN A 175 6.52 -48.01 21.11
CA ASN A 175 5.19 -48.64 21.25
C ASN A 175 4.08 -47.65 21.68
N ALA A 176 2.89 -47.89 21.09
CA ALA A 176 1.54 -47.75 21.63
C ALA A 176 1.04 -46.42 22.27
N GLY A 177 0.09 -45.81 21.55
CA GLY A 177 -1.14 -45.17 22.05
C GLY A 177 -1.11 -44.37 23.36
N LYS A 178 -1.18 -43.04 23.24
CA LYS A 178 -1.91 -42.17 24.19
C LYS A 178 -2.23 -40.81 23.57
N THR A 179 -3.54 -40.58 23.40
CA THR A 179 -4.26 -39.31 23.20
C THR A 179 -3.40 -38.04 23.14
N SER A 180 -3.35 -37.40 21.97
CA SER A 180 -2.67 -36.12 21.74
C SER A 180 -3.26 -35.03 22.64
N LYS A 181 -2.56 -34.64 23.70
CA LYS A 181 -2.84 -33.40 24.42
C LYS A 181 -2.69 -32.26 23.41
N LYS A 182 -3.78 -31.53 23.14
CA LYS A 182 -3.68 -30.25 22.44
C LYS A 182 -2.80 -29.35 23.31
N ASN A 183 -1.62 -28.98 22.80
CA ASN A 183 -0.73 -27.99 23.44
C ASN A 183 -1.40 -26.61 23.41
N THR A 184 -2.33 -26.38 24.33
CA THR A 184 -2.85 -25.05 24.62
C THR A 184 -1.80 -24.29 25.41
N PHE A 185 -1.37 -23.15 24.87
CA PHE A 185 -0.42 -22.28 25.55
C PHE A 185 -1.01 -21.75 26.86
N THR A 186 -0.26 -21.92 27.94
CA THR A 186 -0.50 -21.31 29.24
C THR A 186 0.52 -20.17 29.41
N PRO A 187 0.07 -18.92 29.61
CA PRO A 187 0.96 -17.82 29.96
C PRO A 187 1.83 -18.18 31.18
N PRO A 188 3.13 -17.84 31.17
CA PRO A 188 3.99 -18.05 32.34
C PRO A 188 3.63 -17.11 33.47
N GLU A 189 3.96 -17.51 34.69
CA GLU A 189 3.95 -16.61 35.84
C GLU A 189 5.16 -15.67 35.78
N PHE A 190 5.02 -14.45 36.31
CA PHE A 190 6.12 -13.47 36.36
C PHE A 190 7.40 -14.06 36.99
N ALA A 191 7.28 -14.84 38.05
CA ALA A 191 8.40 -15.51 38.70
C ALA A 191 9.14 -16.52 37.79
N GLU A 192 8.44 -17.14 36.84
CA GLU A 192 9.05 -18.03 35.84
C GLU A 192 9.86 -17.23 34.81
N VAL A 193 9.31 -16.11 34.35
CA VAL A 193 10.00 -15.18 33.44
C VAL A 193 11.24 -14.57 34.11
N GLN A 194 11.11 -14.11 35.35
CA GLN A 194 12.23 -13.54 36.11
C GLN A 194 13.38 -14.54 36.27
N ARG A 195 13.07 -15.79 36.63
CA ARG A 195 14.08 -16.87 36.72
C ARG A 195 14.77 -17.12 35.38
N PHE A 196 14.02 -17.13 34.28
CA PHE A 196 14.59 -17.34 32.94
C PHE A 196 15.55 -16.21 32.54
N PHE A 197 15.21 -14.96 32.81
CA PHE A 197 16.08 -13.81 32.50
C PHE A 197 17.31 -13.77 33.40
N ALA A 198 17.17 -14.10 34.68
CA ALA A 198 18.30 -14.27 35.60
C ALA A 198 19.26 -15.37 35.13
N GLU A 199 18.74 -16.53 34.68
CA GLU A 199 19.56 -17.61 34.10
C GLU A 199 20.35 -17.16 32.86
N LYS A 200 19.85 -16.17 32.12
CA LYS A 200 20.52 -15.58 30.96
C LYS A 200 21.38 -14.35 31.29
N ASN A 201 21.64 -14.09 32.57
CA ASN A 201 22.40 -12.94 33.06
C ASN A 201 21.85 -11.59 32.54
N ALA A 202 20.53 -11.49 32.37
CA ALA A 202 19.86 -10.26 31.99
C ALA A 202 19.45 -9.45 33.23
N PRO A 203 19.44 -8.10 33.16
CA PRO A 203 18.92 -7.27 34.24
C PRO A 203 17.46 -7.62 34.59
N PRO A 204 17.05 -7.57 35.87
CA PRO A 204 15.67 -7.85 36.29
C PRO A 204 14.63 -6.99 35.57
N GLU A 205 14.98 -5.74 35.26
CA GLU A 205 14.15 -4.78 34.53
C GLU A 205 13.75 -5.29 33.14
N GLU A 206 14.61 -6.08 32.47
CA GLU A 206 14.29 -6.64 31.16
C GLU A 206 13.25 -7.75 31.24
N ALA A 207 13.20 -8.48 32.36
CA ALA A 207 12.17 -9.48 32.61
C ALA A 207 10.79 -8.81 32.79
N GLU A 208 10.76 -7.69 33.54
CA GLU A 208 9.57 -6.88 33.76
C GLU A 208 9.05 -6.26 32.47
N LYS A 209 9.92 -5.61 31.68
CA LYS A 209 9.53 -5.06 30.36
C LYS A 209 8.97 -6.13 29.44
N PHE A 210 9.62 -7.30 29.38
CA PHE A 210 9.16 -8.43 28.58
C PHE A 210 7.77 -8.92 29.03
N PHE A 211 7.58 -9.12 30.34
CA PHE A 211 6.32 -9.61 30.90
C PHE A 211 5.18 -8.62 30.63
N ASN A 212 5.36 -7.35 30.97
CA ASN A 212 4.35 -6.30 30.78
C ASN A 212 3.96 -6.14 29.30
N HIS A 213 4.93 -6.25 28.39
CA HIS A 213 4.67 -6.19 26.95
C HIS A 213 3.76 -7.32 26.46
N TYR A 214 3.99 -8.56 26.91
CA TYR A 214 3.19 -9.69 26.46
C TYR A 214 1.90 -9.86 27.24
N GLU A 215 1.87 -9.50 28.52
CA GLU A 215 0.66 -9.50 29.35
C GLU A 215 -0.37 -8.50 28.82
N SER A 216 0.03 -7.25 28.56
CA SER A 216 -0.86 -6.23 28.00
C SER A 216 -1.42 -6.61 26.62
N ASN A 217 -0.67 -7.40 25.85
CA ASN A 217 -1.08 -7.91 24.53
C ASN A 217 -1.78 -9.28 24.58
N GLY A 218 -2.14 -9.78 25.76
CA GLY A 218 -2.85 -11.05 25.94
C GLY A 218 -2.06 -12.28 25.48
N TRP A 219 -0.74 -12.20 25.49
CA TRP A 219 0.20 -13.22 25.01
C TRP A 219 -0.06 -13.63 23.56
N LEU A 220 -0.37 -12.65 22.70
CA LEU A 220 -0.58 -12.86 21.27
C LEU A 220 0.70 -12.59 20.45
N VAL A 221 0.91 -13.38 19.40
CA VAL A 221 1.96 -13.16 18.38
C VAL A 221 1.28 -12.74 17.07
N GLY A 222 1.67 -11.58 16.54
CA GLY A 222 1.05 -11.00 15.34
C GLY A 222 -0.40 -10.57 15.52
N GLY A 223 -0.83 -10.31 16.77
CA GLY A 223 -2.15 -9.76 17.10
C GLY A 223 -3.35 -10.68 16.92
N LYS A 224 -3.15 -11.95 16.50
CA LYS A 224 -4.27 -12.88 16.20
C LYS A 224 -4.11 -14.27 16.81
N SER A 225 -2.88 -14.73 17.04
CA SER A 225 -2.62 -16.09 17.52
C SER A 225 -2.01 -16.06 18.92
N LYS A 226 -2.48 -16.92 19.83
CA LYS A 226 -1.80 -17.13 21.12
C LYS A 226 -0.36 -17.58 20.87
N MET A 227 0.55 -17.05 21.68
CA MET A 227 1.94 -17.46 21.72
C MET A 227 2.02 -18.97 21.91
N LYS A 228 3.06 -19.61 21.36
CA LYS A 228 3.24 -21.07 21.52
C LYS A 228 4.38 -21.40 22.47
N ASN A 229 5.41 -20.55 22.52
CA ASN A 229 6.60 -20.76 23.32
C ASN A 229 7.16 -19.40 23.74
N TRP A 230 6.96 -19.03 25.01
CA TRP A 230 7.40 -17.74 25.52
C TRP A 230 8.91 -17.68 25.72
N ASN A 231 9.58 -18.80 26.02
CA ASN A 231 11.04 -18.86 26.14
C ASN A 231 11.72 -18.48 24.82
N ALA A 232 11.13 -18.85 23.67
CA ALA A 232 11.63 -18.44 22.36
C ALA A 232 11.48 -16.93 22.13
N ALA A 233 10.35 -16.35 22.52
CA ALA A 233 10.13 -14.91 22.49
C ALA A 233 11.13 -14.17 23.41
N ALA A 234 11.36 -14.69 24.63
CA ALA A 234 12.31 -14.14 25.58
C ALA A 234 13.76 -14.15 25.07
N ARG A 235 14.20 -15.24 24.41
CA ARG A 235 15.52 -15.26 23.75
C ARG A 235 15.65 -14.19 22.67
N ASN A 236 14.61 -14.03 21.84
CA ASN A 236 14.59 -12.99 20.80
C ASN A 236 14.58 -11.57 21.40
N TRP A 237 13.88 -11.37 22.50
CA TRP A 237 13.89 -10.11 23.26
C TRP A 237 15.32 -9.74 23.65
N LEU A 238 16.04 -10.65 24.29
CA LEU A 238 17.42 -10.43 24.74
C LEU A 238 18.38 -10.15 23.58
N ILE A 239 18.19 -10.77 22.41
CA ILE A 239 18.99 -10.47 21.21
C ILE A 239 18.78 -9.02 20.77
N ASN A 240 17.54 -8.52 20.83
CA ASN A 240 17.20 -7.17 20.38
C ASN A 240 17.63 -6.11 21.39
N VAL A 241 17.48 -6.36 22.70
CA VAL A 241 17.97 -5.44 23.74
C VAL A 241 19.45 -5.14 23.53
N LYS A 242 20.28 -6.17 23.27
CA LYS A 242 21.72 -5.99 22.99
C LYS A 242 22.02 -5.17 21.74
N LYS A 243 21.13 -5.18 20.73
CA LYS A 243 21.29 -4.37 19.51
C LYS A 243 21.01 -2.89 19.76
N PHE A 244 20.14 -2.57 20.71
CA PHE A 244 19.74 -1.20 21.02
C PHE A 244 20.43 -0.63 22.28
N SER A 245 21.08 -1.47 23.08
CA SER A 245 21.90 -1.05 24.23
C SER A 245 23.35 -0.69 23.85
N GLY A 246 23.69 -0.67 22.56
CA GLY A 246 24.98 -0.18 22.08
C GLY A 246 25.10 1.32 22.33
N THR A 247 25.92 1.68 23.31
CA THR A 247 26.29 3.03 23.73
C THR A 247 26.59 3.96 22.56
N ALA A 248 25.68 4.89 22.25
CA ALA A 248 26.08 6.23 21.85
C ALA A 248 26.53 6.96 23.13
N PRO A 249 27.64 7.73 23.11
CA PRO A 249 28.03 8.51 24.27
C PRO A 249 26.88 9.46 24.64
N ILE A 250 26.64 9.57 25.95
CA ILE A 250 25.67 10.48 26.55
C ILE A 250 26.11 11.90 26.19
N VAL A 251 25.60 12.42 25.07
CA VAL A 251 25.47 13.86 24.89
C VAL A 251 24.11 14.19 25.49
N ALA A 252 24.14 14.93 26.60
CA ALA A 252 22.96 15.56 27.16
C ALA A 252 22.38 16.53 26.12
N ASN A 253 21.50 16.04 25.26
CA ASN A 253 20.65 16.88 24.43
C ASN A 253 19.36 17.12 25.19
N THR A 254 19.37 18.25 25.90
CA THR A 254 18.19 18.97 26.37
C THR A 254 17.12 19.00 25.27
N ALA A 255 15.90 18.68 25.68
CA ALA A 255 14.71 18.80 24.86
C ALA A 255 14.68 20.18 24.19
N GLY A 256 14.51 20.20 22.87
CA GLY A 256 14.45 21.42 22.07
C GLY A 256 13.38 22.37 22.60
N HIS A 257 13.84 23.40 23.29
CA HIS A 257 13.05 24.57 23.62
C HIS A 257 12.70 25.28 22.30
N LEU A 258 11.44 25.18 21.89
CA LEU A 258 10.87 26.02 20.83
C LEU A 258 10.84 27.47 21.34
N SER A 259 11.85 28.27 21.00
CA SER A 259 11.75 29.73 21.13
C SER A 259 10.97 30.28 19.95
N ALA A 260 9.70 30.62 20.18
CA ALA A 260 8.93 31.44 19.26
C ALA A 260 9.52 32.86 19.26
N SER A 261 10.00 33.32 18.10
CA SER A 261 10.38 34.73 17.90
C SER A 261 9.11 35.57 17.80
N THR A 262 8.68 36.16 18.92
CA THR A 262 7.67 37.22 18.94
C THR A 262 8.34 38.55 18.63
N GLY A 263 8.35 38.92 17.34
CA GLY A 263 8.92 40.20 16.91
C GLY A 263 8.76 40.47 15.42
N LYS A 264 7.52 40.56 14.92
CA LYS A 264 7.25 41.19 13.62
C LYS A 264 6.50 42.51 13.86
N SER A 265 7.23 43.61 13.81
CA SER A 265 6.68 44.97 13.81
C SER A 265 6.16 45.29 12.40
N TYR A 266 4.85 45.46 12.25
CA TYR A 266 4.22 45.95 11.03
C TYR A 266 4.06 47.47 11.13
N GLN A 267 5.11 48.19 10.76
CA GLN A 267 5.01 49.60 10.42
C GLN A 267 5.70 49.82 9.07
N GLU A 268 4.94 49.59 7.99
CA GLU A 268 5.27 50.16 6.70
C GLU A 268 4.43 51.43 6.53
N LYS A 269 5.09 52.51 6.09
CA LYS A 269 4.52 53.86 6.00
C LYS A 269 3.56 53.96 4.82
N LEU A 270 2.48 54.71 5.05
CA LEU A 270 1.54 55.23 4.04
C LEU A 270 2.25 56.10 2.99
#